data_AF-E2ZJK9-F1
#
_entry.id   AF-E2ZJK9-F1
#
_cell.length_a   1.000
_cell.length_b   1.000
_cell.length_c   1.000
_cell.angle_alpha   90.00
_cell.angle_beta   90.00
_cell.angle_gamma   90.00
#
_symmetry.space_group_name_H-M   'P 1'
#
loop_
_entity.id
_entity.type
_entity.pdbx_description
1 polymer ?
#
loop_
_entity_poly.entity_id
_entity_poly.type
_entity_poly.pdbx_seq_one_letter_code
_entity_poly.pdbx_strand_id
1 'polypeptide(L)'
;MKRNILARRAASAALAACMMFSLSAPALAASTDALLQQSTAAKSAVSVLDEENGMQVDESVQDFDIIINGQSVNSENYNNILGSILCYDIEEKTLKLKEGKSFEGALTITAPEDVSIDLEANASHVVNGNLTVTGAKDVKVTKLKGDDAAEEAIVAINGKAEISCSGDVILKNLGGSSYRGRNLTRDGLTVNGANNVTTEGSIGDQTIIDCTGDIELGNKWGTTASKLTVNSADNVKVTSGSVNWSIENGANITCSGTVEIKGETPIKGDVTIDAGKDVSLEYEEDEAYEDNQNVINITAAGKVELNRNGTRNLGKVIFAQKKGQPYVYFTDKSSEEYKDYRITPIPKTIESKYLRIEPRETYSITVKNGTAQVGDDTTGLNTAFAGEKVTVSGKNENPSVTKFGGWKVISPESFELTEAQKNAEENMTFTMPASPVELKASYSFPAPVLDMQVTVKDGTIRVGKGERQTGTVLVQPGQTVTIEANEPVKENESFHHWKVENGTSTAFAPTEGKLGSETEKGTEKIVFTMPQDGVKLTAVYSIPA
;
A
#
# COMPACT_ATOMS: atom_id res chain seq x y z
N MET A 1 64.33 -3.89 -42.72
CA MET A 1 64.73 -5.13 -42.01
C MET A 1 63.92 -5.20 -40.72
N LYS A 2 62.75 -5.83 -40.77
CA LYS A 2 62.46 -7.23 -40.37
C LYS A 2 62.39 -7.42 -38.83
N ARG A 3 61.15 -7.77 -38.40
CA ARG A 3 60.69 -8.36 -37.13
C ARG A 3 60.38 -7.41 -35.97
N ASN A 4 59.11 -6.98 -35.88
CA ASN A 4 58.37 -6.75 -34.62
C ASN A 4 56.88 -6.46 -34.89
N ILE A 5 56.19 -7.38 -35.59
CA ILE A 5 54.72 -7.36 -35.73
C ILE A 5 54.25 -8.83 -35.69
N LEU A 6 53.93 -9.34 -34.49
CA LEU A 6 52.95 -10.43 -34.25
C LEU A 6 52.88 -10.78 -32.74
N ALA A 7 52.24 -9.95 -31.92
CA ALA A 7 51.75 -10.34 -30.58
C ALA A 7 50.69 -9.38 -30.01
N ARG A 8 49.88 -8.74 -30.87
CA ARG A 8 48.65 -8.04 -30.49
C ARG A 8 47.54 -8.55 -31.41
N ARG A 9 46.96 -9.71 -31.06
CA ARG A 9 45.67 -10.27 -31.52
C ARG A 9 45.52 -11.69 -30.96
N ALA A 10 45.16 -11.79 -29.67
CA ALA A 10 44.59 -13.00 -29.07
C ALA A 10 43.85 -12.69 -27.74
N ALA A 11 43.37 -11.46 -27.58
CA ALA A 11 42.25 -11.16 -26.69
C ALA A 11 41.02 -11.04 -27.60
N SER A 12 39.91 -11.67 -27.22
CA SER A 12 38.64 -11.80 -27.98
C SER A 12 38.55 -13.04 -28.89
N ALA A 13 38.45 -14.23 -28.27
CA ALA A 13 37.58 -15.35 -28.70
C ALA A 13 37.68 -16.54 -27.71
N ALA A 14 37.27 -16.35 -26.45
CA ALA A 14 37.06 -17.45 -25.50
C ALA A 14 36.02 -17.08 -24.42
N LEU A 15 35.04 -16.25 -24.79
CA LEU A 15 33.94 -15.83 -23.91
C LEU A 15 32.61 -16.24 -24.54
N ALA A 16 32.41 -17.53 -24.80
CA ALA A 16 31.13 -18.12 -25.20
C ALA A 16 31.19 -19.67 -25.22
N ALA A 17 31.45 -20.32 -24.07
CA ALA A 17 31.20 -21.78 -23.93
C ALA A 17 31.27 -22.28 -22.46
N CYS A 18 30.87 -21.51 -21.45
CA CYS A 18 30.85 -21.99 -20.04
C CYS A 18 29.50 -21.75 -19.34
N MET A 19 28.41 -22.10 -20.01
CA MET A 19 27.20 -22.53 -19.31
C MET A 19 26.88 -23.94 -19.81
N MET A 20 26.54 -24.84 -18.88
CA MET A 20 26.38 -26.30 -19.03
C MET A 20 27.68 -27.07 -18.78
N PHE A 21 27.91 -27.46 -17.52
CA PHE A 21 28.22 -28.83 -17.11
C PHE A 21 28.61 -28.82 -15.62
N SER A 22 27.68 -29.28 -14.78
CA SER A 22 27.92 -29.66 -13.39
C SER A 22 28.67 -30.99 -13.34
N LEU A 23 29.97 -30.99 -13.07
CA LEU A 23 30.76 -32.19 -12.73
C LEU A 23 31.85 -31.85 -11.69
N SER A 24 31.63 -32.33 -10.47
CA SER A 24 32.61 -32.83 -9.48
C SER A 24 34.05 -32.27 -9.48
N ALA A 25 34.38 -31.49 -8.44
CA ALA A 25 35.73 -31.07 -8.07
C ALA A 25 36.53 -32.20 -7.38
N PRO A 26 37.75 -32.49 -7.85
CA PRO A 26 38.91 -32.52 -6.94
C PRO A 26 40.19 -31.83 -7.48
N ALA A 27 40.17 -31.20 -8.66
CA ALA A 27 41.41 -30.75 -9.32
C ALA A 27 41.95 -29.36 -8.88
N LEU A 28 41.17 -28.56 -8.14
CA LEU A 28 41.58 -27.20 -7.78
C LEU A 28 42.42 -27.12 -6.50
N ALA A 29 42.22 -28.04 -5.55
CA ALA A 29 42.99 -28.10 -4.29
C ALA A 29 44.45 -28.56 -4.50
N ALA A 30 44.69 -29.43 -5.49
CA ALA A 30 46.04 -29.89 -5.84
C ALA A 30 46.90 -28.78 -6.49
N SER A 31 46.27 -27.76 -7.10
CA SER A 31 46.97 -26.63 -7.72
C SER A 31 47.49 -25.63 -6.68
N THR A 32 46.79 -25.46 -5.55
CA THR A 32 47.20 -24.59 -4.45
C THR A 32 48.37 -25.18 -3.66
N ASP A 33 48.37 -26.50 -3.42
CA ASP A 33 49.49 -27.19 -2.75
C ASP A 33 50.77 -27.20 -3.59
N ALA A 34 50.66 -27.33 -4.91
CA ALA A 34 51.81 -27.26 -5.81
C ALA A 34 52.43 -25.85 -5.86
N LEU A 35 51.62 -24.80 -5.79
CA LEU A 35 52.07 -23.40 -5.69
C LEU A 35 52.70 -23.09 -4.32
N LEU A 36 52.13 -23.63 -3.23
CA LEU A 36 52.70 -23.50 -1.89
C LEU A 36 54.06 -24.21 -1.80
N GLN A 37 54.17 -25.44 -2.31
CA GLN A 37 55.43 -26.20 -2.37
C GLN A 37 56.49 -25.50 -3.22
N GLN A 38 56.12 -24.89 -4.35
CA GLN A 38 57.06 -24.08 -5.14
C GLN A 38 57.53 -22.83 -4.38
N SER A 39 56.66 -22.18 -3.59
CA SER A 39 57.04 -21.01 -2.79
C SER A 39 57.95 -21.38 -1.61
N THR A 40 57.72 -22.54 -0.98
CA THR A 40 58.56 -23.05 0.11
C THR A 40 59.91 -23.52 -0.41
N ALA A 41 59.95 -24.19 -1.57
CA ALA A 41 61.20 -24.55 -2.24
C ALA A 41 61.99 -23.34 -2.72
N ALA A 42 61.32 -22.28 -3.19
CA ALA A 42 61.96 -21.01 -3.55
C ALA A 42 62.54 -20.28 -2.32
N LYS A 43 61.84 -20.27 -1.18
CA LYS A 43 62.36 -19.73 0.09
C LYS A 43 63.57 -20.51 0.61
N SER A 44 63.57 -21.84 0.48
CA SER A 44 64.71 -22.69 0.86
C SER A 44 65.89 -22.59 -0.13
N ALA A 45 65.66 -22.28 -1.41
CA ALA A 45 66.75 -22.04 -2.35
C ALA A 45 67.41 -20.67 -2.17
N VAL A 46 66.68 -19.67 -1.67
CA VAL A 46 67.23 -18.35 -1.30
C VAL A 46 68.09 -18.45 -0.05
N SER A 47 67.68 -19.22 0.98
CA SER A 47 68.46 -19.37 2.21
C SER A 47 69.82 -20.06 2.03
N VAL A 48 70.00 -20.86 0.97
CA VAL A 48 71.29 -21.52 0.66
C VAL A 48 72.24 -20.61 -0.12
N LEU A 49 71.73 -19.53 -0.73
CA LEU A 49 72.55 -18.54 -1.45
C LEU A 49 73.02 -17.39 -0.54
N ASP A 50 72.36 -17.18 0.61
CA ASP A 50 72.69 -16.12 1.56
C ASP A 50 73.87 -16.46 2.49
N GLU A 51 74.23 -17.74 2.65
CA GLU A 51 75.40 -18.14 3.46
C GLU A 51 76.76 -17.83 2.78
N GLU A 52 76.78 -17.57 1.46
CA GLU A 52 78.03 -17.30 0.72
C GLU A 52 78.23 -15.82 0.35
N ASN A 53 77.23 -14.97 0.55
CA ASN A 53 77.33 -13.52 0.36
C ASN A 53 76.84 -12.81 1.62
N GLY A 54 77.75 -12.23 2.40
CA GLY A 54 77.46 -11.45 3.62
C GLY A 54 76.66 -10.16 3.39
N MET A 55 75.46 -10.27 2.80
CA MET A 55 74.40 -9.28 2.87
C MET A 55 73.59 -9.57 4.14
N GLN A 56 73.60 -8.63 5.08
CA GLN A 56 72.53 -8.56 6.08
C GLN A 56 71.20 -8.42 5.34
N VAL A 57 70.36 -9.45 5.43
CA VAL A 57 68.94 -9.33 5.10
C VAL A 57 68.34 -8.50 6.23
N ASP A 58 68.09 -7.22 5.97
CA ASP A 58 67.27 -6.38 6.84
C ASP A 58 65.88 -7.04 6.87
N GLU A 59 65.42 -7.49 8.04
CA GLU A 59 64.05 -8.02 8.17
C GLU A 59 63.10 -6.89 7.74
N SER A 60 62.48 -7.03 6.57
CA SER A 60 61.61 -5.98 6.06
C SER A 60 60.43 -5.82 7.01
N VAL A 61 60.41 -4.72 7.76
CA VAL A 61 59.30 -4.34 8.62
C VAL A 61 58.05 -4.22 7.76
N GLN A 62 57.11 -5.15 7.93
CA GLN A 62 55.86 -5.13 7.20
C GLN A 62 54.94 -4.10 7.84
N ASP A 63 54.54 -3.08 7.08
CA ASP A 63 53.49 -2.12 7.47
C ASP A 63 52.11 -2.75 7.20
N PHE A 64 51.16 -2.52 8.10
CA PHE A 64 49.78 -3.00 7.98
C PHE A 64 48.81 -1.91 7.51
N ASP A 65 49.31 -0.72 7.17
CA ASP A 65 48.52 0.46 6.76
C ASP A 65 47.49 0.90 7.83
N ILE A 66 47.75 0.57 9.10
CA ILE A 66 46.94 0.98 10.25
C ILE A 66 47.69 2.08 11.00
N ILE A 67 47.00 3.19 11.28
CA ILE A 67 47.54 4.32 12.03
C ILE A 67 46.68 4.53 13.27
N ILE A 68 47.31 4.56 14.44
CA ILE A 68 46.65 4.77 15.74
C ILE A 68 47.29 5.96 16.43
N ASN A 69 46.52 7.03 16.66
CA ASN A 69 47.02 8.29 17.25
C ASN A 69 48.32 8.81 16.61
N GLY A 70 48.47 8.62 15.29
CA GLY A 70 49.65 9.02 14.52
C GLY A 70 50.81 8.02 14.51
N GLN A 71 50.70 6.88 15.20
CA GLN A 71 51.68 5.79 15.16
C GLN A 71 51.25 4.70 14.17
N SER A 72 52.11 4.35 13.20
CA SER A 72 51.89 3.20 12.30
C SER A 72 52.04 1.86 13.02
N VAL A 73 51.20 0.90 12.64
CA VAL A 73 51.27 -0.49 13.12
C VAL A 73 52.02 -1.35 12.11
N ASN A 74 53.01 -2.10 12.58
CA ASN A 74 53.88 -2.93 11.74
C ASN A 74 54.26 -4.25 12.43
N SER A 75 54.99 -5.12 11.72
CA SER A 75 55.41 -6.45 12.21
C SER A 75 56.20 -6.45 13.51
N GLU A 76 56.77 -5.32 13.95
CA GLU A 76 57.49 -5.21 15.21
C GLU A 76 56.58 -4.84 16.39
N ASN A 77 55.59 -3.97 16.15
CA ASN A 77 54.79 -3.38 17.22
C ASN A 77 53.33 -3.88 17.28
N TYR A 78 52.88 -4.72 16.34
CA TYR A 78 51.48 -5.16 16.21
C TYR A 78 50.88 -5.74 17.49
N ASN A 79 51.67 -6.45 18.31
CA ASN A 79 51.21 -7.00 19.59
C ASN A 79 51.48 -6.07 20.79
N ASN A 80 51.98 -4.85 20.59
CA ASN A 80 52.36 -3.93 21.67
C ASN A 80 52.14 -2.46 21.27
N ILE A 81 50.92 -2.12 20.89
CA ILE A 81 50.58 -0.77 20.44
C ILE A 81 50.19 0.09 21.65
N LEU A 82 50.70 1.33 21.69
CA LEU A 82 50.47 2.33 22.75
C LEU A 82 50.70 1.75 24.17
N GLY A 83 51.86 1.14 24.41
CA GLY A 83 52.21 0.61 25.73
C GLY A 83 51.41 -0.64 26.12
N SER A 84 51.17 -1.54 25.16
CA SER A 84 50.42 -2.80 25.35
C SER A 84 48.96 -2.60 25.74
N ILE A 85 48.32 -1.53 25.27
CA ILE A 85 46.87 -1.33 25.43
C ILE A 85 46.12 -2.01 24.28
N LEU A 86 46.64 -1.88 23.07
CA LEU A 86 46.05 -2.44 21.84
C LEU A 86 46.96 -3.53 21.26
N CYS A 87 46.34 -4.47 20.55
CA CYS A 87 47.03 -5.43 19.70
C CYS A 87 46.27 -5.62 18.38
N TYR A 88 47.00 -5.85 17.30
CA TYR A 88 46.47 -6.23 16.02
C TYR A 88 46.63 -7.74 15.83
N ASP A 89 45.55 -8.42 15.47
CA ASP A 89 45.52 -9.83 15.14
C ASP A 89 45.69 -9.96 13.62
N ILE A 90 46.83 -10.49 13.18
CA ILE A 90 47.18 -10.55 11.75
C ILE A 90 46.32 -11.59 11.02
N GLU A 91 46.00 -12.72 11.67
CA GLU A 91 45.22 -13.79 11.07
C GLU A 91 43.75 -13.38 10.94
N GLU A 92 43.19 -12.80 11.99
CA GLU A 92 41.80 -12.32 12.02
C GLU A 92 41.63 -10.92 11.42
N LYS A 93 42.73 -10.26 11.02
CA LYS A 93 42.78 -8.86 10.57
C LYS A 93 41.99 -7.92 11.48
N THR A 94 42.16 -8.06 12.79
CA THR A 94 41.34 -7.33 13.77
C THR A 94 42.19 -6.57 14.77
N LEU A 95 41.97 -5.27 14.90
CA LEU A 95 42.54 -4.46 15.98
C LEU A 95 41.69 -4.60 17.24
N LYS A 96 42.31 -4.97 18.36
CA LYS A 96 41.64 -5.26 19.63
C LYS A 96 42.26 -4.48 20.79
N LEU A 97 41.44 -4.20 21.81
CA LEU A 97 41.97 -3.93 23.15
C LEU A 97 42.53 -5.23 23.73
N LYS A 98 43.67 -5.15 24.42
CA LYS A 98 44.14 -6.29 25.21
C LYS A 98 43.18 -6.55 26.37
N GLU A 99 43.02 -7.83 26.71
CA GLU A 99 41.98 -8.34 27.61
C GLU A 99 41.75 -7.48 28.85
N GLY A 100 40.49 -7.02 29.02
CA GLY A 100 40.03 -6.26 30.18
C GLY A 100 40.49 -4.81 30.27
N LYS A 101 41.30 -4.32 29.32
CA LYS A 101 41.80 -2.93 29.34
C LYS A 101 40.80 -1.93 28.75
N SER A 102 41.00 -0.67 29.10
CA SER A 102 40.36 0.49 28.49
C SER A 102 41.42 1.44 27.92
N PHE A 103 40.96 2.42 27.14
CA PHE A 103 41.80 3.46 26.57
C PHE A 103 41.56 4.82 27.24
N GLU A 104 42.62 5.45 27.75
CA GLU A 104 42.56 6.78 28.37
C GLU A 104 42.91 7.88 27.35
N GLY A 105 42.00 8.85 27.17
CA GLY A 105 42.15 9.94 26.20
C GLY A 105 41.47 9.67 24.85
N ALA A 106 41.74 10.54 23.87
CA ALA A 106 41.16 10.42 22.53
C ALA A 106 41.86 9.30 21.72
N LEU A 107 41.05 8.45 21.08
CA LEU A 107 41.49 7.34 20.25
C LEU A 107 41.11 7.59 18.79
N THR A 108 42.11 7.77 17.93
CA THR A 108 41.98 7.91 16.49
C THR A 108 42.58 6.71 15.81
N ILE A 109 41.79 6.02 14.99
CA ILE A 109 42.18 4.83 14.23
C ILE A 109 41.89 5.08 12.74
N THR A 110 42.91 4.92 11.91
CA THR A 110 42.77 4.79 10.46
C THR A 110 43.18 3.38 10.08
N ALA A 111 42.31 2.65 9.39
CA ALA A 111 42.55 1.26 9.02
C ALA A 111 42.01 0.99 7.61
N PRO A 112 42.57 0.02 6.86
CA PRO A 112 42.03 -0.38 5.57
C PRO A 112 40.68 -1.09 5.68
N GLU A 113 39.92 -1.15 4.58
CA GLU A 113 38.55 -1.70 4.51
C GLU A 113 38.47 -3.21 4.78
N ASP A 114 39.59 -3.92 4.88
CA ASP A 114 39.67 -5.34 5.22
C ASP A 114 40.05 -5.60 6.68
N VAL A 115 40.26 -4.55 7.48
CA VAL A 115 40.60 -4.63 8.90
C VAL A 115 39.40 -4.26 9.78
N SER A 116 39.04 -5.14 10.70
CA SER A 116 37.98 -4.89 11.69
C SER A 116 38.54 -4.30 12.99
N ILE A 117 37.73 -3.52 13.70
CA ILE A 117 38.06 -2.93 14.99
C ILE A 117 37.12 -3.54 16.03
N ASP A 118 37.65 -4.21 17.05
CA ASP A 118 36.87 -4.77 18.17
C ASP A 118 37.42 -4.27 19.51
N LEU A 119 36.83 -3.18 20.00
CA LEU A 119 37.18 -2.58 21.28
C LEU A 119 36.22 -3.11 22.35
N GLU A 120 36.66 -4.18 23.03
CA GLU A 120 35.93 -4.78 24.14
C GLU A 120 36.66 -4.52 25.46
N ALA A 121 35.94 -4.02 26.47
CA ALA A 121 36.51 -3.73 27.78
C ALA A 121 35.61 -4.22 28.92
N ASN A 122 36.22 -4.84 29.92
CA ASN A 122 35.61 -5.09 31.24
C ASN A 122 36.10 -4.04 32.26
N ALA A 123 35.90 -2.77 31.93
CA ALA A 123 36.34 -1.62 32.70
C ALA A 123 35.21 -0.59 32.81
N SER A 124 35.46 0.55 33.46
CA SER A 124 34.48 1.62 33.65
C SER A 124 34.06 2.31 32.33
N HIS A 125 34.89 2.21 31.30
CA HIS A 125 34.69 2.70 29.94
C HIS A 125 35.48 1.82 28.96
N VAL A 126 35.17 1.91 27.67
CA VAL A 126 36.05 1.38 26.61
C VAL A 126 37.05 2.46 26.20
N VAL A 127 36.57 3.69 25.99
CA VAL A 127 37.37 4.88 25.65
C VAL A 127 36.97 6.05 26.56
N ASN A 128 37.92 6.59 27.32
CA ASN A 128 37.73 7.79 28.13
C ASN A 128 38.12 9.05 27.35
N GLY A 129 37.36 9.32 26.29
CA GLY A 129 37.57 10.42 25.37
C GLY A 129 36.83 10.20 24.06
N ASN A 130 37.17 10.99 23.04
CA ASN A 130 36.59 10.83 21.70
C ASN A 130 37.13 9.58 21.01
N LEU A 131 36.25 8.91 20.25
CA LEU A 131 36.61 7.83 19.35
C LEU A 131 36.42 8.28 17.91
N THR A 132 37.48 8.22 17.12
CA THR A 132 37.43 8.47 15.68
C THR A 132 37.96 7.24 14.95
N VAL A 133 37.15 6.64 14.08
CA VAL A 133 37.55 5.51 13.21
C VAL A 133 37.29 5.90 11.76
N THR A 134 38.27 5.66 10.88
CA THR A 134 38.16 5.94 9.45
C THR A 134 38.69 4.76 8.63
N GLY A 135 37.89 4.28 7.69
CA GLY A 135 38.26 3.23 6.75
C GLY A 135 37.58 1.91 7.11
N ALA A 136 38.26 1.07 7.91
CA ALA A 136 37.80 -0.15 8.61
C ALA A 136 36.65 -0.99 7.99
N LYS A 137 36.79 -2.31 8.03
CA LYS A 137 35.70 -3.22 7.68
C LYS A 137 34.52 -3.09 8.64
N ASP A 138 34.68 -3.56 9.87
CA ASP A 138 33.63 -3.55 10.89
C ASP A 138 34.14 -2.80 12.13
N VAL A 139 33.24 -2.15 12.87
CA VAL A 139 33.57 -1.44 14.11
C VAL A 139 32.65 -1.89 15.23
N LYS A 140 33.23 -2.63 16.18
CA LYS A 140 32.58 -3.10 17.39
C LYS A 140 33.16 -2.40 18.62
N VAL A 141 32.29 -1.84 19.45
CA VAL A 141 32.65 -1.30 20.77
C VAL A 141 31.72 -1.92 21.80
N THR A 142 32.27 -2.69 22.73
CA THR A 142 31.48 -3.37 23.75
C THR A 142 32.06 -3.08 25.14
N LYS A 143 31.31 -2.34 25.95
CA LYS A 143 31.54 -2.31 27.40
C LYS A 143 30.82 -3.50 28.01
N LEU A 144 31.58 -4.44 28.55
CA LEU A 144 31.05 -5.60 29.27
C LEU A 144 30.45 -5.18 30.62
N LYS A 145 29.63 -6.07 31.17
CA LYS A 145 29.08 -5.92 32.52
C LYS A 145 30.19 -6.19 33.54
N GLY A 146 30.72 -5.14 34.15
CA GLY A 146 31.73 -5.23 35.21
C GLY A 146 31.12 -5.25 36.61
N ASP A 147 31.98 -5.26 37.63
CA ASP A 147 31.62 -5.02 39.04
C ASP A 147 31.27 -3.52 39.25
N ASP A 148 30.23 -3.05 38.56
CA ASP A 148 29.82 -1.65 38.42
C ASP A 148 29.14 -1.10 39.70
N ALA A 149 29.84 -1.11 40.84
CA ALA A 149 29.36 -0.55 42.11
C ALA A 149 29.66 0.96 42.28
N ALA A 150 30.45 1.58 41.40
CA ALA A 150 30.87 2.98 41.50
C ALA A 150 30.08 3.91 40.55
N GLU A 151 29.68 5.09 41.03
CA GLU A 151 28.85 6.09 40.33
C GLU A 151 29.48 6.71 39.06
N GLU A 152 30.77 6.47 38.79
CA GLU A 152 31.51 7.12 37.68
C GLU A 152 31.63 6.24 36.41
N ALA A 153 31.11 5.00 36.42
CA ALA A 153 31.28 3.98 35.37
C ALA A 153 30.01 3.75 34.52
N ILE A 154 29.55 4.79 33.81
CA ILE A 154 28.21 4.79 33.20
C ILE A 154 28.25 4.79 31.66
N VAL A 155 29.40 5.05 31.04
CA VAL A 155 29.52 5.28 29.59
C VAL A 155 30.55 4.37 28.91
N ALA A 156 30.24 3.84 27.71
CA ALA A 156 31.22 3.08 26.92
C ALA A 156 32.27 4.00 26.28
N ILE A 157 31.85 5.14 25.73
CA ILE A 157 32.71 6.17 25.13
C ILE A 157 32.44 7.51 25.84
N ASN A 158 33.36 7.97 26.68
CA ASN A 158 33.23 9.22 27.43
C ASN A 158 33.61 10.44 26.57
N GLY A 159 32.96 10.55 25.41
CA GLY A 159 33.19 11.58 24.42
C GLY A 159 32.24 11.40 23.24
N LYS A 160 32.62 12.00 22.11
CA LYS A 160 31.95 11.82 20.81
C LYS A 160 32.52 10.60 20.09
N ALA A 161 31.67 9.86 19.40
CA ALA A 161 32.08 8.81 18.47
C ALA A 161 31.85 9.23 17.02
N GLU A 162 32.89 9.15 16.18
CA GLU A 162 32.85 9.41 14.75
C GLU A 162 33.42 8.20 14.02
N ILE A 163 32.57 7.46 13.31
CA ILE A 163 32.91 6.16 12.74
C ILE A 163 32.59 6.18 11.25
N SER A 164 33.59 5.86 10.43
CA SER A 164 33.41 5.55 9.03
C SER A 164 34.00 4.17 8.73
N CYS A 165 33.14 3.27 8.26
CA CYS A 165 33.47 1.88 7.93
C CYS A 165 32.63 1.39 6.75
N SER A 166 33.05 0.30 6.09
CA SER A 166 32.31 -0.29 4.95
C SER A 166 31.34 -1.42 5.35
N GLY A 167 31.53 -2.00 6.53
CA GLY A 167 30.75 -3.07 7.12
C GLY A 167 29.93 -2.58 8.30
N ASP A 168 29.80 -3.38 9.35
CA ASP A 168 28.82 -3.12 10.41
C ASP A 168 29.39 -2.28 11.57
N VAL A 169 28.54 -1.42 12.15
CA VAL A 169 28.82 -0.70 13.39
C VAL A 169 27.98 -1.28 14.51
N ILE A 170 28.63 -1.85 15.53
CA ILE A 170 27.97 -2.44 16.70
C ILE A 170 28.51 -1.80 17.97
N LEU A 171 27.68 -1.01 18.63
CA LEU A 171 28.08 -0.25 19.82
C LEU A 171 27.18 -0.64 21.00
N LYS A 172 27.75 -1.28 22.03
CA LYS A 172 26.98 -1.79 23.17
C LYS A 172 27.57 -1.35 24.49
N ASN A 173 26.73 -0.79 25.36
CA ASN A 173 27.01 -0.66 26.77
C ASN A 173 26.14 -1.64 27.57
N LEU A 174 26.77 -2.70 28.07
CA LEU A 174 26.12 -3.72 28.90
C LEU A 174 26.28 -3.48 30.40
N GLY A 175 27.07 -2.47 30.79
CA GLY A 175 27.33 -2.07 32.17
C GLY A 175 26.53 -0.83 32.61
N GLY A 176 26.59 -0.52 33.90
CA GLY A 176 25.84 0.59 34.52
C GLY A 176 24.47 0.19 35.10
N SER A 177 23.97 1.00 36.04
CA SER A 177 22.70 0.76 36.74
C SER A 177 21.49 1.16 35.90
N SER A 178 20.35 0.48 36.14
CA SER A 178 19.05 0.80 35.53
C SER A 178 18.53 2.20 35.86
N TYR A 179 19.11 2.90 36.85
CA TYR A 179 18.60 4.16 37.38
C TYR A 179 19.37 5.38 36.87
N ARG A 180 20.65 5.24 36.51
CA ARG A 180 21.51 6.35 36.05
C ARG A 180 21.89 6.29 34.56
N GLY A 181 21.30 5.34 33.83
CA GLY A 181 21.40 5.20 32.38
C GLY A 181 22.54 4.28 31.95
N ARG A 182 22.33 3.46 30.92
CA ARG A 182 23.42 2.80 30.20
C ARG A 182 23.80 3.71 29.04
N ASN A 183 24.78 4.59 29.22
CA ASN A 183 25.15 5.54 28.18
C ASN A 183 26.16 4.90 27.22
N LEU A 184 25.90 4.98 25.93
CA LEU A 184 26.82 4.51 24.93
C LEU A 184 27.89 5.56 24.65
N THR A 185 27.44 6.78 24.33
CA THR A 185 28.30 7.94 24.12
C THR A 185 27.74 9.13 24.88
N ARG A 186 28.63 10.02 25.33
CA ARG A 186 28.24 11.24 26.06
C ARG A 186 27.92 12.40 25.12
N ASP A 187 28.73 12.56 24.08
CA ASP A 187 28.76 13.78 23.25
C ASP A 187 28.41 13.50 21.77
N GLY A 188 27.56 12.50 21.53
CA GLY A 188 27.03 12.19 20.20
C GLY A 188 27.65 10.99 19.49
N LEU A 189 27.03 10.64 18.37
CA LEU A 189 27.44 9.57 17.47
C LEU A 189 27.27 10.04 16.03
N THR A 190 28.32 9.88 15.23
CA THR A 190 28.27 10.05 13.78
C THR A 190 28.76 8.76 13.13
N VAL A 191 27.93 8.18 12.27
CA VAL A 191 28.27 6.98 11.48
C VAL A 191 28.10 7.28 10.00
N ASN A 192 29.10 6.95 9.18
CA ASN A 192 29.06 7.14 7.74
C ASN A 192 29.57 5.92 6.97
N GLY A 193 28.81 5.46 5.99
CA GLY A 193 29.22 4.42 5.04
C GLY A 193 29.01 2.99 5.54
N ALA A 194 28.57 2.82 6.79
CA ALA A 194 28.32 1.52 7.38
C ALA A 194 27.23 0.76 6.62
N ASN A 195 27.32 -0.57 6.65
CA ASN A 195 26.27 -1.43 6.14
C ASN A 195 25.09 -1.44 7.12
N ASN A 196 25.29 -1.87 8.36
CA ASN A 196 24.27 -1.79 9.41
C ASN A 196 24.79 -1.03 10.64
N VAL A 197 23.87 -0.45 11.41
CA VAL A 197 24.18 0.21 12.69
C VAL A 197 23.31 -0.37 13.79
N THR A 198 23.93 -0.96 14.80
CA THR A 198 23.24 -1.49 15.97
C THR A 198 23.79 -0.86 17.23
N THR A 199 22.91 -0.30 18.05
CA THR A 199 23.30 0.28 19.34
C THR A 199 22.49 -0.26 20.51
N GLU A 200 23.17 -0.53 21.63
CA GLU A 200 22.54 -0.80 22.91
C GLU A 200 23.06 0.18 23.96
N GLY A 201 22.25 1.20 24.27
CA GLY A 201 22.59 2.27 25.22
C GLY A 201 22.16 3.65 24.72
N SER A 202 22.13 4.61 25.64
CA SER A 202 21.76 6.01 25.40
C SER A 202 22.85 6.76 24.66
N ILE A 203 22.47 7.49 23.62
CA ILE A 203 23.37 8.36 22.85
C ILE A 203 23.04 9.81 23.20
N GLY A 204 23.99 10.50 23.84
CA GLY A 204 23.85 11.90 24.19
C GLY A 204 23.94 12.83 22.97
N ASP A 205 23.53 14.08 23.15
CA ASP A 205 23.59 15.16 22.15
C ASP A 205 22.96 14.79 20.77
N GLN A 206 23.78 14.66 19.72
CA GLN A 206 23.31 14.39 18.36
C GLN A 206 23.75 13.02 17.85
N THR A 207 22.80 12.29 17.26
CA THR A 207 23.03 11.06 16.51
C THR A 207 22.78 11.32 15.03
N ILE A 208 23.81 11.15 14.20
CA ILE A 208 23.75 11.31 12.75
C ILE A 208 24.23 10.01 12.11
N ILE A 209 23.37 9.35 11.35
CA ILE A 209 23.67 8.07 10.73
C ILE A 209 23.38 8.13 9.23
N ASP A 210 24.35 7.65 8.46
CA ASP A 210 24.24 7.38 7.04
C ASP A 210 24.76 5.96 6.78
N CYS A 211 23.84 5.03 6.50
CA CYS A 211 24.15 3.63 6.24
C CYS A 211 23.37 3.11 5.03
N THR A 212 23.85 2.01 4.45
CA THR A 212 23.19 1.39 3.29
C THR A 212 22.13 0.36 3.66
N GLY A 213 22.26 -0.26 4.83
CA GLY A 213 21.35 -1.27 5.36
C GLY A 213 20.57 -0.75 6.57
N ASP A 214 20.39 -1.60 7.58
CA ASP A 214 19.44 -1.36 8.67
C ASP A 214 20.05 -0.61 9.86
N ILE A 215 19.22 0.20 10.52
CA ILE A 215 19.52 0.87 11.77
C ILE A 215 18.64 0.29 12.87
N GLU A 216 19.27 -0.23 13.92
CA GLU A 216 18.60 -0.66 15.15
C GLU A 216 19.20 0.08 16.35
N LEU A 217 18.46 1.05 16.89
CA LEU A 217 18.85 1.76 18.11
C LEU A 217 17.98 1.30 19.27
N GLY A 218 18.60 0.82 20.34
CA GLY A 218 17.90 0.33 21.51
C GLY A 218 18.46 0.85 22.82
N ASN A 219 17.58 1.17 23.77
CA ASN A 219 17.96 1.30 25.18
C ASN A 219 16.84 0.82 26.09
N LYS A 220 17.09 -0.26 26.83
CA LYS A 220 16.09 -0.83 27.74
C LYS A 220 15.81 0.02 28.98
N TRP A 221 16.72 0.90 29.41
CA TRP A 221 16.61 1.58 30.71
C TRP A 221 16.54 3.11 30.62
N GLY A 222 16.45 3.68 29.43
CA GLY A 222 16.36 5.13 29.28
C GLY A 222 16.23 5.57 27.84
N THR A 223 16.50 6.86 27.61
CA THR A 223 16.48 7.44 26.27
C THR A 223 17.46 6.75 25.35
N THR A 224 17.05 6.51 24.10
CA THR A 224 17.91 5.87 23.10
C THR A 224 18.78 6.91 22.42
N ALA A 225 18.20 8.04 21.99
CA ALA A 225 18.95 9.14 21.40
C ALA A 225 18.41 10.50 21.86
N SER A 226 19.30 11.44 22.20
CA SER A 226 18.88 12.82 22.50
C SER A 226 18.31 13.53 21.27
N LYS A 227 18.88 13.33 20.08
CA LYS A 227 18.35 13.81 18.79
C LYS A 227 18.81 12.88 17.67
N LEU A 228 17.91 12.51 16.75
CA LEU A 228 18.22 11.57 15.68
C LEU A 228 18.12 12.23 14.29
N THR A 229 19.15 12.05 13.48
CA THR A 229 19.15 12.33 12.05
C THR A 229 19.61 11.08 11.30
N VAL A 230 18.74 10.54 10.44
CA VAL A 230 19.09 9.46 9.52
C VAL A 230 19.01 10.01 8.11
N ASN A 231 20.15 10.06 7.43
CA ASN A 231 20.22 10.59 6.06
C ASN A 231 19.84 9.52 5.03
N SER A 232 20.22 8.27 5.30
CA SER A 232 19.91 7.10 4.49
C SER A 232 20.00 5.84 5.35
N ALA A 233 19.10 4.90 5.05
CA ALA A 233 19.04 3.54 5.61
C ALA A 233 18.04 2.73 4.78
N ASP A 234 18.10 1.40 4.90
CA ASP A 234 17.02 0.52 4.46
C ASP A 234 15.86 0.60 5.44
N ASN A 235 16.02 0.11 6.67
CA ASN A 235 14.99 0.23 7.71
C ASN A 235 15.54 0.93 8.95
N VAL A 236 14.67 1.62 9.69
CA VAL A 236 15.02 2.29 10.93
C VAL A 236 14.12 1.79 12.05
N LYS A 237 14.74 1.24 13.08
CA LYS A 237 14.07 0.77 14.28
C LYS A 237 14.65 1.44 15.51
N VAL A 238 13.79 2.07 16.31
CA VAL A 238 14.18 2.71 17.57
C VAL A 238 13.30 2.20 18.70
N THR A 239 13.91 1.69 19.76
CA THR A 239 13.19 1.09 20.89
C THR A 239 13.71 1.60 22.24
N SER A 240 12.80 2.09 23.08
CA SER A 240 13.09 2.40 24.50
C SER A 240 12.29 1.47 25.40
N GLY A 241 12.91 0.96 26.46
CA GLY A 241 12.25 0.15 27.49
C GLY A 241 11.96 0.91 28.79
N SER A 242 12.05 2.24 28.78
CA SER A 242 11.87 3.10 29.95
C SER A 242 10.73 4.08 29.74
N VAL A 243 10.15 4.56 30.85
CA VAL A 243 9.29 5.77 30.94
C VAL A 243 9.89 6.99 30.22
N ASN A 244 11.21 7.01 30.03
CA ASN A 244 11.94 8.07 29.34
C ASN A 244 11.81 7.99 27.81
N TRP A 245 12.06 9.12 27.14
CA TRP A 245 11.78 9.25 25.72
C TRP A 245 12.65 8.36 24.85
N SER A 246 12.14 7.64 23.84
CA SER A 246 13.02 6.98 22.85
C SER A 246 13.89 8.02 22.15
N ILE A 247 13.30 9.18 21.82
CA ILE A 247 13.99 10.34 21.26
C ILE A 247 13.54 11.64 21.96
N GLU A 248 14.47 12.38 22.56
CA GLU A 248 14.13 13.55 23.39
C GLU A 248 13.83 14.82 22.57
N ASN A 249 14.71 15.21 21.65
CA ASN A 249 14.69 16.51 20.95
C ASN A 249 14.28 16.39 19.48
N GLY A 250 13.54 15.34 19.13
CA GLY A 250 12.97 15.14 17.80
C GLY A 250 13.86 14.34 16.85
N ALA A 251 13.29 14.02 15.69
CA ALA A 251 13.90 13.13 14.70
C ALA A 251 13.68 13.61 13.26
N ASN A 252 14.71 13.49 12.43
CA ASN A 252 14.61 13.60 10.98
C ASN A 252 15.12 12.32 10.35
N ILE A 253 14.24 11.55 9.71
CA ILE A 253 14.55 10.20 9.22
C ILE A 253 14.22 10.12 7.74
N THR A 254 15.22 9.76 6.93
CA THR A 254 15.04 9.37 5.53
C THR A 254 15.49 7.93 5.35
N CYS A 255 14.62 7.06 4.82
CA CYS A 255 14.97 5.67 4.53
C CYS A 255 14.22 5.11 3.31
N SER A 256 14.77 4.04 2.72
CA SER A 256 14.20 3.35 1.56
C SER A 256 13.05 2.40 1.94
N GLY A 257 13.05 1.93 3.19
CA GLY A 257 12.16 0.92 3.74
C GLY A 257 11.27 1.48 4.84
N THR A 258 11.21 0.78 5.97
CA THR A 258 10.25 1.04 7.06
C THR A 258 10.86 1.86 8.19
N VAL A 259 10.02 2.59 8.92
CA VAL A 259 10.37 3.23 10.18
C VAL A 259 9.49 2.69 11.29
N GLU A 260 10.09 2.14 12.34
CA GLU A 260 9.41 1.65 13.54
C GLU A 260 10.02 2.33 14.77
N ILE A 261 9.21 3.10 15.50
CA ILE A 261 9.63 3.72 16.76
C ILE A 261 8.66 3.31 17.85
N LYS A 262 9.20 2.66 18.88
CA LYS A 262 8.46 2.11 20.00
C LYS A 262 9.07 2.54 21.33
N GLY A 263 8.22 2.66 22.32
CA GLY A 263 8.60 2.90 23.71
C GLY A 263 7.43 3.49 24.49
N GLU A 264 7.63 3.66 25.80
CA GLU A 264 6.60 4.23 26.65
C GLU A 264 6.30 5.69 26.26
N THR A 265 7.35 6.44 25.96
CA THR A 265 7.26 7.77 25.37
C THR A 265 8.16 7.86 24.13
N PRO A 266 7.71 7.51 22.92
CA PRO A 266 8.62 7.36 21.78
C PRO A 266 9.35 8.67 21.42
N ILE A 267 8.67 9.83 21.37
CA ILE A 267 9.30 11.09 20.96
C ILE A 267 8.71 12.33 21.66
N LYS A 268 9.57 13.25 22.14
CA LYS A 268 9.18 14.56 22.72
C LYS A 268 9.40 15.77 21.80
N GLY A 269 10.24 15.68 20.76
CA GLY A 269 10.41 16.76 19.78
C GLY A 269 9.59 16.57 18.51
N ASP A 270 9.74 17.52 17.58
CA ASP A 270 9.17 17.42 16.23
C ASP A 270 9.76 16.24 15.46
N VAL A 271 8.93 15.64 14.60
CA VAL A 271 9.28 14.43 13.84
C VAL A 271 9.05 14.70 12.37
N THR A 272 10.07 14.44 11.57
CA THR A 272 9.97 14.38 10.11
C THR A 272 10.46 13.04 9.62
N ILE A 273 9.60 12.30 8.92
CA ILE A 273 9.91 10.98 8.36
C ILE A 273 9.62 11.01 6.87
N ASP A 274 10.61 10.66 6.05
CA ASP A 274 10.46 10.32 4.63
C ASP A 274 10.85 8.85 4.43
N ALA A 275 9.84 7.97 4.44
CA ALA A 275 10.00 6.53 4.32
C ALA A 275 9.56 6.03 2.94
N GLY A 276 10.31 5.07 2.40
CA GLY A 276 9.93 4.40 1.15
C GLY A 276 8.87 3.32 1.31
N LYS A 277 8.57 2.86 2.54
CA LYS A 277 7.51 1.89 2.86
C LYS A 277 6.63 2.37 4.03
N ASP A 278 6.51 1.56 5.07
CA ASP A 278 5.58 1.73 6.19
C ASP A 278 6.21 2.55 7.33
N VAL A 279 5.36 3.26 8.08
CA VAL A 279 5.76 4.01 9.28
C VAL A 279 4.88 3.58 10.45
N SER A 280 5.49 3.18 11.56
CA SER A 280 4.80 2.83 12.79
C SER A 280 5.39 3.58 13.98
N LEU A 281 4.55 4.37 14.66
CA LEU A 281 4.89 5.04 15.91
C LEU A 281 3.93 4.54 17.00
N GLU A 282 4.46 3.78 17.96
CA GLU A 282 3.69 3.24 19.08
C GLU A 282 4.12 3.88 20.40
N TYR A 283 3.15 4.45 21.11
CA TYR A 283 3.32 5.10 22.41
C TYR A 283 2.67 4.22 23.48
N GLU A 284 3.49 3.56 24.30
CA GLU A 284 3.07 2.73 25.43
C GLU A 284 2.96 3.59 26.71
N GLU A 285 2.07 4.58 26.71
CA GLU A 285 2.07 5.67 27.70
C GLU A 285 1.79 5.23 29.17
N ASP A 286 2.54 5.83 30.12
CA ASP A 286 2.20 6.05 31.54
C ASP A 286 1.89 7.56 31.74
N GLU A 287 0.94 7.91 32.61
CA GLU A 287 0.06 9.11 32.56
C GLU A 287 0.72 10.51 32.74
N ALA A 288 2.04 10.66 32.66
CA ALA A 288 2.74 11.71 33.41
C ALA A 288 3.35 12.92 32.65
N TYR A 289 3.44 12.98 31.30
CA TYR A 289 4.26 14.02 30.65
C TYR A 289 3.48 15.03 29.79
N GLU A 290 3.70 16.33 30.00
CA GLU A 290 3.00 17.54 29.45
C GLU A 290 2.63 17.56 27.95
N ASP A 291 1.74 18.48 27.57
CA ASP A 291 1.09 18.59 26.25
C ASP A 291 2.08 18.47 25.10
N ASN A 292 2.06 17.32 24.40
CA ASN A 292 2.85 17.12 23.19
C ASN A 292 2.22 17.96 22.06
N GLN A 293 2.68 19.20 21.90
CA GLN A 293 2.33 20.10 20.80
C GLN A 293 3.14 19.81 19.52
N ASN A 294 3.90 18.72 19.50
CA ASN A 294 4.83 18.40 18.43
C ASN A 294 4.13 18.21 17.10
N VAL A 295 4.86 18.57 16.06
CA VAL A 295 4.46 18.34 14.69
C VAL A 295 5.02 17.00 14.23
N ILE A 296 4.13 16.12 13.79
CA ILE A 296 4.50 14.87 13.13
C ILE A 296 4.29 15.06 11.63
N ASN A 297 5.39 15.17 10.88
CA ASN A 297 5.40 15.26 9.42
C ASN A 297 5.82 13.90 8.84
N ILE A 298 4.93 13.24 8.10
CA ILE A 298 5.20 11.93 7.51
C ILE A 298 4.98 11.98 6.01
N THR A 299 6.00 11.56 5.26
CA THR A 299 5.89 11.15 3.87
C THR A 299 6.18 9.66 3.80
N ALA A 300 5.23 8.86 3.32
CA ALA A 300 5.37 7.42 3.22
C ALA A 300 4.75 6.89 1.92
N ALA A 301 5.24 5.74 1.43
CA ALA A 301 4.60 5.06 0.31
C ALA A 301 3.65 3.94 0.76
N GLY A 302 3.86 3.40 1.96
CA GLY A 302 3.10 2.30 2.52
C GLY A 302 2.10 2.74 3.61
N LYS A 303 1.81 1.80 4.51
CA LYS A 303 0.91 2.01 5.64
C LYS A 303 1.56 2.93 6.67
N VAL A 304 0.78 3.84 7.23
CA VAL A 304 1.19 4.64 8.41
C VAL A 304 0.29 4.27 9.58
N GLU A 305 0.87 3.95 10.73
CA GLU A 305 0.14 3.65 11.95
C GLU A 305 0.73 4.43 13.13
N LEU A 306 -0.09 5.32 13.70
CA LEU A 306 0.21 6.09 14.88
C LEU A 306 -0.74 5.64 15.97
N ASN A 307 -0.20 5.07 17.05
CA ASN A 307 -1.01 4.55 18.13
C ASN A 307 -0.52 5.05 19.48
N ARG A 308 -1.35 5.84 20.17
CA ARG A 308 -1.10 6.32 21.52
C ARG A 308 -1.99 5.60 22.53
N ASN A 309 -1.39 4.79 23.40
CA ASN A 309 -2.12 3.93 24.34
C ASN A 309 -2.56 4.63 25.64
N GLY A 310 -2.21 5.90 25.89
CA GLY A 310 -2.62 6.62 27.11
C GLY A 310 -3.84 7.52 26.93
N THR A 311 -3.90 8.65 27.64
CA THR A 311 -5.12 9.48 27.75
C THR A 311 -5.24 10.55 26.67
N ARG A 312 -4.16 10.81 25.92
CA ARG A 312 -4.07 11.98 25.04
C ARG A 312 -4.13 11.64 23.56
N ASN A 313 -4.51 12.65 22.79
CA ASN A 313 -4.62 12.55 21.33
C ASN A 313 -3.25 12.73 20.64
N LEU A 314 -3.20 12.41 19.36
CA LEU A 314 -1.99 12.50 18.52
C LEU A 314 -1.56 13.95 18.23
N GLY A 315 -2.48 14.92 18.30
CA GLY A 315 -2.13 16.33 18.08
C GLY A 315 -1.95 16.65 16.60
N LYS A 316 -0.88 17.37 16.24
CA LYS A 316 -0.70 17.90 14.88
C LYS A 316 0.03 16.90 13.98
N VAL A 317 -0.69 16.33 13.02
CA VAL A 317 -0.15 15.38 12.04
C VAL A 317 -0.32 15.95 10.64
N ILE A 318 0.78 15.96 9.89
CA ILE A 318 0.82 16.33 8.48
C ILE A 318 1.30 15.10 7.71
N PHE A 319 0.48 14.66 6.76
CA PHE A 319 0.76 13.48 5.97
C PHE A 319 0.78 13.81 4.48
N ALA A 320 1.75 13.22 3.77
CA ALA A 320 1.82 13.22 2.32
C ALA A 320 2.10 11.80 1.79
N GLN A 321 1.32 11.36 0.80
CA GLN A 321 1.57 10.07 0.15
C GLN A 321 2.67 10.21 -0.92
N LYS A 322 3.77 9.46 -0.79
CA LYS A 322 4.95 9.58 -1.66
C LYS A 322 4.66 9.31 -3.14
N LYS A 323 3.70 8.42 -3.44
CA LYS A 323 3.30 8.04 -4.81
C LYS A 323 2.07 8.81 -5.32
N GLY A 324 1.49 9.72 -4.53
CA GLY A 324 0.22 10.38 -4.86
C GLY A 324 -0.99 9.43 -4.97
N GLN A 325 -0.82 8.16 -4.55
CA GLN A 325 -1.89 7.17 -4.57
C GLN A 325 -3.01 7.57 -3.61
N PRO A 326 -4.29 7.36 -3.98
CA PRO A 326 -5.39 7.50 -3.06
C PRO A 326 -5.22 6.66 -1.79
N TYR A 327 -5.72 7.14 -0.66
CA TYR A 327 -5.62 6.42 0.60
C TYR A 327 -6.89 6.56 1.43
N VAL A 328 -7.06 5.66 2.39
CA VAL A 328 -8.09 5.80 3.41
C VAL A 328 -7.44 5.94 4.76
N TYR A 329 -8.19 6.43 5.74
CA TYR A 329 -7.68 6.49 7.10
C TYR A 329 -8.73 6.14 8.14
N PHE A 330 -8.23 5.74 9.30
CA PHE A 330 -8.98 5.33 10.47
C PHE A 330 -8.53 6.16 11.65
N THR A 331 -9.49 6.59 12.47
CA THR A 331 -9.23 7.31 13.72
C THR A 331 -9.62 6.51 14.95
N ASP A 332 -9.99 5.23 14.78
CA ASP A 332 -10.31 4.30 15.86
C ASP A 332 -9.63 2.97 15.53
N LYS A 333 -8.88 2.44 16.50
CA LYS A 333 -8.10 1.20 16.38
C LYS A 333 -8.99 -0.03 16.19
N SER A 334 -10.20 0.01 16.74
CA SER A 334 -11.18 -1.09 16.68
C SER A 334 -12.11 -1.02 15.47
N SER A 335 -12.08 0.08 14.72
CA SER A 335 -12.98 0.31 13.59
C SER A 335 -12.45 -0.27 12.29
N GLU A 336 -13.33 -0.96 11.56
CA GLU A 336 -13.14 -1.31 10.16
C GLU A 336 -13.72 -0.25 9.20
N GLU A 337 -14.45 0.74 9.74
CA GLU A 337 -14.96 1.86 8.98
C GLU A 337 -13.85 2.87 8.73
N TYR A 338 -13.58 3.12 7.45
CA TYR A 338 -12.56 4.04 6.99
C TYR A 338 -13.17 5.34 6.47
N LYS A 339 -12.35 6.39 6.41
CA LYS A 339 -12.67 7.66 5.78
C LYS A 339 -11.86 7.79 4.48
N ASP A 340 -12.53 8.09 3.38
CA ASP A 340 -11.89 8.47 2.12
C ASP A 340 -11.31 9.89 2.25
N TYR A 341 -9.98 10.03 2.11
CA TYR A 341 -9.30 11.31 2.20
C TYR A 341 -9.73 12.33 1.13
N ARG A 342 -10.26 11.86 -0.02
CA ARG A 342 -10.72 12.71 -1.13
C ARG A 342 -11.99 13.46 -0.75
N ILE A 343 -12.80 12.86 0.11
CA ILE A 343 -14.08 13.39 0.58
C ILE A 343 -13.88 14.09 1.93
N THR A 344 -13.20 13.42 2.86
CA THR A 344 -12.93 13.90 4.21
C THR A 344 -11.43 13.90 4.46
N PRO A 345 -10.68 14.95 4.10
CA PRO A 345 -9.25 15.03 4.35
C PRO A 345 -8.90 14.85 5.83
N ILE A 346 -7.70 14.35 6.10
CA ILE A 346 -7.18 14.25 7.46
C ILE A 346 -7.13 15.66 8.08
N PRO A 347 -7.73 15.90 9.26
CA PRO A 347 -7.69 17.21 9.88
C PRO A 347 -6.27 17.53 10.37
N LYS A 348 -5.90 18.82 10.36
CA LYS A 348 -4.56 19.27 10.80
C LYS A 348 -4.25 18.88 12.25
N THR A 349 -5.28 18.82 13.09
CA THR A 349 -5.20 18.36 14.46
C THR A 349 -6.06 17.12 14.60
N ILE A 350 -5.46 16.03 15.05
CA ILE A 350 -6.09 14.74 15.26
C ILE A 350 -6.56 14.68 16.71
N GLU A 351 -7.88 14.68 16.90
CA GLU A 351 -8.55 14.55 18.20
C GLU A 351 -8.75 13.08 18.63
N SER A 352 -7.99 12.17 18.02
CA SER A 352 -7.93 10.76 18.40
C SER A 352 -6.51 10.38 18.82
N LYS A 353 -6.41 9.28 19.57
CA LYS A 353 -5.17 8.63 19.96
C LYS A 353 -4.62 7.71 18.88
N TYR A 354 -5.44 7.41 17.88
CA TYR A 354 -5.12 6.49 16.80
C TYR A 354 -5.28 7.17 15.45
N LEU A 355 -4.32 6.92 14.57
CA LEU A 355 -4.40 7.25 13.16
C LEU A 355 -3.74 6.12 12.37
N ARG A 356 -4.52 5.45 11.54
CA ARG A 356 -3.98 4.52 10.54
C ARG A 356 -4.31 5.02 9.16
N ILE A 357 -3.33 5.06 8.28
CA ILE A 357 -3.46 5.47 6.88
C ILE A 357 -3.06 4.29 6.02
N GLU A 358 -3.91 3.95 5.05
CA GLU A 358 -3.71 2.83 4.14
C GLU A 358 -3.84 3.30 2.70
N PRO A 359 -2.75 3.29 1.91
CA PRO A 359 -2.82 3.49 0.46
C PRO A 359 -3.73 2.42 -0.16
N ARG A 360 -4.62 2.83 -1.07
CA ARG A 360 -5.57 1.94 -1.73
C ARG A 360 -5.68 2.25 -3.21
N GLU A 361 -6.00 1.23 -3.98
CA GLU A 361 -6.34 1.40 -5.39
C GLU A 361 -7.78 1.84 -5.54
N THR A 362 -8.03 2.68 -6.55
CA THR A 362 -9.38 3.13 -6.89
C THR A 362 -9.76 2.57 -8.25
N TYR A 363 -11.05 2.31 -8.42
CA TYR A 363 -11.62 1.74 -9.63
C TYR A 363 -12.62 2.73 -10.23
N SER A 364 -12.63 2.85 -11.56
CA SER A 364 -13.51 3.80 -12.24
C SER A 364 -14.96 3.37 -12.23
N ILE A 365 -15.86 4.34 -12.10
CA ILE A 365 -17.32 4.16 -12.17
C ILE A 365 -17.84 4.99 -13.34
N THR A 366 -18.54 4.33 -14.27
CA THR A 366 -19.22 4.98 -15.39
C THR A 366 -20.69 4.64 -15.38
N VAL A 367 -21.55 5.66 -15.42
CA VAL A 367 -23.01 5.47 -15.46
C VAL A 367 -23.56 6.12 -16.73
N LYS A 368 -23.94 5.31 -17.72
CA LYS A 368 -24.59 5.78 -18.95
C LYS A 368 -26.03 6.20 -18.63
N ASN A 369 -26.39 7.41 -19.04
CA ASN A 369 -27.65 8.07 -18.71
C ASN A 369 -27.84 8.23 -17.19
N GLY A 370 -26.77 8.59 -16.46
CA GLY A 370 -26.85 8.80 -15.02
C GLY A 370 -25.58 9.41 -14.44
N THR A 371 -25.51 9.41 -13.11
CA THR A 371 -24.38 9.87 -12.31
C THR A 371 -24.05 8.85 -11.23
N ALA A 372 -22.83 8.93 -10.70
CA ALA A 372 -22.40 8.17 -9.53
C ALA A 372 -21.98 9.13 -8.42
N GLN A 373 -22.19 8.70 -7.20
CA GLN A 373 -21.85 9.41 -5.98
C GLN A 373 -21.22 8.42 -5.01
N VAL A 374 -20.08 8.79 -4.42
CA VAL A 374 -19.34 7.95 -3.48
C VAL A 374 -19.51 8.54 -2.09
N GLY A 375 -20.10 7.77 -1.16
CA GLY A 375 -20.44 8.29 0.18
C GLY A 375 -21.24 9.60 0.13
N ASP A 376 -20.85 10.57 0.96
CA ASP A 376 -21.46 11.91 1.04
C ASP A 376 -20.82 12.92 0.06
N ASP A 377 -19.98 12.46 -0.87
CA ASP A 377 -19.35 13.32 -1.85
C ASP A 377 -20.40 14.06 -2.70
N THR A 378 -20.28 15.37 -2.83
CA THR A 378 -21.10 16.18 -3.76
C THR A 378 -20.29 16.68 -4.95
N THR A 379 -19.00 16.35 -5.02
CA THR A 379 -18.05 16.82 -6.04
C THR A 379 -18.05 15.97 -7.31
N GLY A 380 -18.63 14.76 -7.26
CA GLY A 380 -18.87 13.92 -8.44
C GLY A 380 -17.70 12.99 -8.76
N LEU A 381 -17.11 12.37 -7.73
CA LEU A 381 -16.05 11.37 -7.91
C LEU A 381 -16.47 10.27 -8.88
N ASN A 382 -15.65 10.05 -9.91
CA ASN A 382 -15.80 8.99 -10.90
C ASN A 382 -14.99 7.72 -10.56
N THR A 383 -14.47 7.63 -9.34
CA THR A 383 -13.67 6.50 -8.86
C THR A 383 -13.95 6.21 -7.39
N ALA A 384 -14.00 4.93 -7.02
CA ALA A 384 -14.22 4.48 -5.63
C ALA A 384 -13.24 3.38 -5.23
N PHE A 385 -13.06 3.19 -3.93
CA PHE A 385 -12.31 2.05 -3.38
C PHE A 385 -13.15 0.77 -3.46
N ALA A 386 -12.49 -0.38 -3.57
CA ALA A 386 -13.18 -1.66 -3.43
C ALA A 386 -13.85 -1.76 -2.03
N GLY A 387 -15.08 -2.27 -2.00
CA GLY A 387 -15.90 -2.35 -0.78
C GLY A 387 -16.63 -1.05 -0.42
N GLU A 388 -16.36 0.07 -1.10
CA GLU A 388 -17.03 1.34 -0.85
C GLU A 388 -18.48 1.32 -1.36
N LYS A 389 -19.39 1.98 -0.65
CA LYS A 389 -20.77 2.14 -1.10
C LYS A 389 -20.87 3.26 -2.12
N VAL A 390 -21.43 2.94 -3.27
CA VAL A 390 -21.64 3.86 -4.39
C VAL A 390 -23.14 3.98 -4.64
N THR A 391 -23.63 5.22 -4.69
CA THR A 391 -25.00 5.55 -5.09
C THR A 391 -24.99 5.99 -6.55
N VAL A 392 -25.86 5.42 -7.38
CA VAL A 392 -26.03 5.85 -8.77
C VAL A 392 -27.43 6.36 -9.01
N SER A 393 -27.54 7.39 -9.84
CA SER A 393 -28.77 8.10 -10.15
C SER A 393 -29.00 8.15 -11.65
N GLY A 394 -30.18 7.76 -12.09
CA GLY A 394 -30.57 7.78 -13.50
C GLY A 394 -30.96 9.20 -13.92
N LYS A 395 -30.53 9.61 -15.10
CA LYS A 395 -30.90 10.88 -15.73
C LYS A 395 -31.79 10.60 -16.94
N ASN A 396 -33.08 10.91 -16.80
CA ASN A 396 -34.03 10.83 -17.89
C ASN A 396 -34.06 12.14 -18.69
N GLU A 397 -33.62 12.11 -19.94
CA GLU A 397 -33.68 13.28 -20.82
C GLU A 397 -35.12 13.60 -21.30
N ASN A 398 -36.01 12.61 -21.31
CA ASN A 398 -37.38 12.73 -21.81
C ASN A 398 -38.40 12.09 -20.84
N PRO A 399 -38.59 12.67 -19.63
CA PRO A 399 -39.45 12.10 -18.60
C PRO A 399 -40.95 12.11 -18.96
N SER A 400 -41.37 12.94 -19.91
CA SER A 400 -42.77 13.02 -20.35
C SER A 400 -43.22 11.83 -21.20
N VAL A 401 -42.29 11.10 -21.83
CA VAL A 401 -42.61 10.07 -22.84
C VAL A 401 -41.89 8.73 -22.62
N THR A 402 -40.97 8.66 -21.67
CA THR A 402 -40.25 7.42 -21.35
C THR A 402 -40.50 6.99 -19.90
N LYS A 403 -40.48 5.69 -19.67
CA LYS A 403 -40.53 5.08 -18.33
C LYS A 403 -39.19 4.43 -18.00
N PHE A 404 -38.80 4.49 -16.73
CA PHE A 404 -37.62 3.80 -16.24
C PHE A 404 -37.82 2.29 -16.37
N GLY A 405 -36.87 1.63 -17.03
CA GLY A 405 -36.88 0.21 -17.34
C GLY A 405 -35.83 -0.60 -16.57
N GLY A 406 -35.21 0.00 -15.55
CA GLY A 406 -34.24 -0.66 -14.68
C GLY A 406 -32.77 -0.39 -15.00
N TRP A 407 -31.91 -0.88 -14.11
CA TRP A 407 -30.45 -0.79 -14.19
C TRP A 407 -29.86 -1.99 -14.90
N LYS A 408 -28.85 -1.76 -15.75
CA LYS A 408 -28.09 -2.80 -16.46
C LYS A 408 -26.60 -2.64 -16.22
N VAL A 409 -25.92 -3.74 -15.91
CA VAL A 409 -24.46 -3.80 -15.91
C VAL A 409 -23.97 -3.95 -17.34
N ILE A 410 -22.98 -3.15 -17.72
CA ILE A 410 -22.27 -3.26 -19.01
C ILE A 410 -20.92 -3.96 -18.79
N SER A 411 -20.24 -3.64 -17.70
CA SER A 411 -18.94 -4.22 -17.33
C SER A 411 -18.72 -4.10 -15.81
N PRO A 412 -17.97 -5.00 -15.18
CA PRO A 412 -17.49 -6.27 -15.74
C PRO A 412 -18.60 -7.32 -15.78
N GLU A 413 -18.45 -8.34 -16.62
CA GLU A 413 -19.42 -9.45 -16.70
C GLU A 413 -19.55 -10.22 -15.38
N SER A 414 -18.50 -10.20 -14.54
CA SER A 414 -18.49 -10.86 -13.23
C SER A 414 -19.26 -10.11 -12.14
N PHE A 415 -19.70 -8.88 -12.41
CA PHE A 415 -20.47 -8.07 -11.46
C PHE A 415 -21.95 -8.11 -11.82
N GLU A 416 -22.77 -8.62 -10.90
CA GLU A 416 -24.21 -8.66 -11.08
C GLU A 416 -24.93 -7.83 -10.02
N LEU A 417 -25.95 -7.08 -10.46
CA LEU A 417 -26.88 -6.42 -9.58
C LEU A 417 -27.91 -7.41 -9.06
N THR A 418 -28.33 -7.24 -7.81
CA THR A 418 -29.49 -7.96 -7.25
C THR A 418 -30.77 -7.56 -7.97
N GLU A 419 -31.80 -8.41 -7.95
CA GLU A 419 -33.11 -8.08 -8.55
C GLU A 419 -33.72 -6.81 -7.95
N ALA A 420 -33.50 -6.53 -6.66
CA ALA A 420 -33.93 -5.29 -6.04
C ALA A 420 -33.18 -4.07 -6.63
N GLN A 421 -31.86 -4.15 -6.81
CA GLN A 421 -31.07 -3.08 -7.42
C GLN A 421 -31.41 -2.87 -8.90
N LYS A 422 -31.68 -3.93 -9.66
CA LYS A 422 -32.09 -3.82 -11.08
C LYS A 422 -33.37 -3.01 -11.24
N ASN A 423 -34.31 -3.14 -10.29
CA ASN A 423 -35.63 -2.51 -10.35
C ASN A 423 -35.79 -1.27 -9.47
N ALA A 424 -34.73 -0.83 -8.78
CA ALA A 424 -34.76 0.35 -7.91
C ALA A 424 -35.01 1.64 -8.71
N GLU A 425 -36.07 2.36 -8.36
CA GLU A 425 -36.53 3.55 -9.08
C GLU A 425 -35.55 4.72 -8.91
N GLU A 426 -35.07 5.25 -10.05
CA GLU A 426 -34.21 6.43 -10.22
C GLU A 426 -32.84 6.40 -9.51
N ASN A 427 -32.72 5.86 -8.30
CA ASN A 427 -31.50 5.78 -7.53
C ASN A 427 -31.29 4.36 -6.98
N MET A 428 -30.04 3.90 -6.95
CA MET A 428 -29.69 2.65 -6.28
C MET A 428 -28.28 2.67 -5.72
N THR A 429 -28.04 1.84 -4.71
CA THR A 429 -26.73 1.71 -4.07
C THR A 429 -26.13 0.33 -4.31
N PHE A 430 -24.84 0.26 -4.57
CA PHE A 430 -24.09 -1.00 -4.65
C PHE A 430 -22.72 -0.88 -3.98
N THR A 431 -22.11 -2.02 -3.69
CA THR A 431 -20.75 -2.10 -3.15
C THR A 431 -19.75 -2.22 -4.29
N MET A 432 -18.79 -1.32 -4.37
CA MET A 432 -17.80 -1.29 -5.45
C MET A 432 -16.95 -2.58 -5.45
N PRO A 433 -16.88 -3.32 -6.56
CA PRO A 433 -15.97 -4.45 -6.68
C PRO A 433 -14.51 -3.99 -6.83
N ALA A 434 -13.57 -4.92 -6.73
CA ALA A 434 -12.16 -4.69 -7.05
C ALA A 434 -11.90 -4.64 -8.57
N SER A 435 -12.74 -3.90 -9.31
CA SER A 435 -12.65 -3.75 -10.76
C SER A 435 -13.48 -2.55 -11.25
N PRO A 436 -13.15 -1.96 -12.43
CA PRO A 436 -13.94 -0.90 -13.04
C PRO A 436 -15.39 -1.31 -13.34
N VAL A 437 -16.36 -0.46 -13.00
CA VAL A 437 -17.79 -0.72 -13.22
C VAL A 437 -18.38 0.24 -14.25
N GLU A 438 -19.10 -0.33 -15.23
CA GLU A 438 -19.96 0.41 -16.15
C GLU A 438 -21.42 -0.02 -15.98
N LEU A 439 -22.30 0.95 -15.72
CA LEU A 439 -23.75 0.76 -15.60
C LEU A 439 -24.50 1.59 -16.64
N LYS A 440 -25.77 1.23 -16.88
CA LYS A 440 -26.71 2.00 -17.69
C LYS A 440 -28.08 2.07 -17.03
N ALA A 441 -28.61 3.28 -16.89
CA ALA A 441 -30.02 3.51 -16.63
C ALA A 441 -30.82 3.30 -17.93
N SER A 442 -31.72 2.32 -17.93
CA SER A 442 -32.53 1.99 -19.10
C SER A 442 -33.85 2.77 -19.04
N TYR A 443 -34.22 3.41 -20.15
CA TYR A 443 -35.52 4.08 -20.33
C TYR A 443 -36.18 3.55 -21.60
N SER A 444 -37.47 3.25 -21.55
CA SER A 444 -38.23 2.74 -22.70
C SER A 444 -39.48 3.58 -22.95
N PHE A 445 -39.89 3.64 -24.22
CA PHE A 445 -41.18 4.19 -24.61
C PHE A 445 -42.27 3.16 -24.31
N PRO A 446 -43.44 3.57 -23.76
CA PRO A 446 -44.59 2.67 -23.69
C PRO A 446 -44.97 2.20 -25.10
N ALA A 447 -45.33 0.92 -25.24
CA ALA A 447 -45.75 0.37 -26.52
C ALA A 447 -46.95 1.18 -27.07
N PRO A 448 -46.94 1.54 -28.37
CA PRO A 448 -48.08 2.25 -28.96
C PRO A 448 -49.30 1.33 -28.91
N VAL A 449 -50.40 1.83 -28.33
CA VAL A 449 -51.70 1.14 -28.38
C VAL A 449 -52.23 1.33 -29.81
N LEU A 450 -52.32 0.24 -30.57
CA LEU A 450 -52.87 0.28 -31.93
C LEU A 450 -54.40 0.22 -31.86
N ASP A 451 -55.08 1.21 -32.43
CA ASP A 451 -56.53 1.19 -32.54
C ASP A 451 -56.99 0.14 -33.57
N MET A 452 -58.01 -0.64 -33.21
CA MET A 452 -58.60 -1.67 -34.06
C MET A 452 -59.87 -1.16 -34.73
N GLN A 453 -60.15 -1.63 -35.95
CA GLN A 453 -61.33 -1.18 -36.71
C GLN A 453 -62.58 -1.98 -36.33
N VAL A 454 -63.66 -1.28 -36.00
CA VAL A 454 -65.03 -1.82 -35.93
C VAL A 454 -65.82 -1.27 -37.10
N THR A 455 -66.30 -2.15 -37.97
CA THR A 455 -67.15 -1.76 -39.12
C THR A 455 -68.53 -2.38 -38.98
N VAL A 456 -69.57 -1.55 -39.00
CA VAL A 456 -70.96 -2.01 -38.96
C VAL A 456 -71.70 -1.50 -40.19
N LYS A 457 -72.28 -2.43 -40.95
CA LYS A 457 -73.21 -2.13 -42.04
C LYS A 457 -74.64 -2.24 -41.53
N ASP A 458 -75.47 -1.29 -41.94
CA ASP A 458 -76.89 -1.21 -41.60
C ASP A 458 -77.15 -1.16 -40.08
N GLY A 459 -76.24 -0.51 -39.35
CA GLY A 459 -76.34 -0.25 -37.92
C GLY A 459 -75.46 0.92 -37.48
N THR A 460 -75.55 1.25 -36.20
CA THR A 460 -74.74 2.29 -35.54
C THR A 460 -73.77 1.67 -34.53
N ILE A 461 -72.64 2.34 -34.30
CA ILE A 461 -71.59 1.98 -33.36
C ILE A 461 -71.51 3.05 -32.28
N ARG A 462 -71.40 2.64 -31.02
CA ARG A 462 -71.15 3.53 -29.87
C ARG A 462 -70.04 2.95 -29.01
N VAL A 463 -68.96 3.70 -28.82
CA VAL A 463 -67.84 3.31 -27.97
C VAL A 463 -68.06 3.90 -26.57
N GLY A 464 -68.17 3.04 -25.54
CA GLY A 464 -68.47 3.43 -24.17
C GLY A 464 -69.75 4.29 -24.05
N LYS A 465 -69.61 5.51 -23.52
CA LYS A 465 -70.71 6.48 -23.39
C LYS A 465 -70.78 7.51 -24.53
N GLY A 466 -69.98 7.36 -25.59
CA GLY A 466 -69.84 8.33 -26.68
C GLY A 466 -71.09 8.50 -27.55
N GLU A 467 -70.96 9.23 -28.65
CA GLU A 467 -72.05 9.39 -29.62
C GLU A 467 -72.19 8.16 -30.52
N ARG A 468 -73.38 8.01 -31.13
CA ARG A 468 -73.62 6.97 -32.15
C ARG A 468 -72.95 7.39 -33.46
N GLN A 469 -72.24 6.46 -34.08
CA GLN A 469 -71.47 6.65 -35.31
C GLN A 469 -71.88 5.58 -36.33
N THR A 470 -71.63 5.80 -37.62
CA THR A 470 -71.91 4.85 -38.70
C THR A 470 -70.62 4.53 -39.47
N GLY A 471 -70.56 3.37 -40.12
CA GLY A 471 -69.40 2.96 -40.92
C GLY A 471 -68.29 2.30 -40.08
N THR A 472 -67.05 2.79 -40.21
CA THR A 472 -65.86 2.24 -39.55
C THR A 472 -65.36 3.17 -38.45
N VAL A 473 -65.19 2.64 -37.24
CA VAL A 473 -64.72 3.37 -36.05
C VAL A 473 -63.44 2.71 -35.53
N LEU A 474 -62.46 3.52 -35.15
CA LEU A 474 -61.22 3.07 -34.50
C LEU A 474 -61.44 2.96 -32.98
N VAL A 475 -61.17 1.79 -32.42
CA VAL A 475 -61.45 1.44 -31.03
C VAL A 475 -60.27 0.70 -30.43
N GLN A 476 -59.89 1.05 -29.20
CA GLN A 476 -58.82 0.34 -28.52
C GLN A 476 -59.30 -1.03 -28.00
N PRO A 477 -58.47 -2.09 -28.11
CA PRO A 477 -58.77 -3.36 -27.48
C PRO A 477 -59.12 -3.20 -25.99
N GLY A 478 -60.13 -3.92 -25.52
CA GLY A 478 -60.63 -3.82 -24.14
C GLY A 478 -61.71 -2.76 -23.90
N GLN A 479 -61.94 -1.82 -24.82
CA GLN A 479 -63.05 -0.86 -24.69
C GLN A 479 -64.41 -1.53 -24.97
N THR A 480 -65.45 -1.08 -24.28
CA THR A 480 -66.82 -1.54 -24.50
C THR A 480 -67.40 -0.90 -25.76
N VAL A 481 -67.90 -1.72 -26.68
CA VAL A 481 -68.55 -1.29 -27.92
C VAL A 481 -69.99 -1.77 -27.92
N THR A 482 -70.92 -0.85 -28.14
CA THR A 482 -72.34 -1.14 -28.36
C THR A 482 -72.65 -0.95 -29.83
N ILE A 483 -73.36 -1.88 -30.44
CA ILE A 483 -73.91 -1.69 -31.79
C ILE A 483 -75.42 -1.91 -31.77
N GLU A 484 -76.11 -1.23 -32.68
CA GLU A 484 -77.56 -1.23 -32.77
C GLU A 484 -77.97 -1.21 -34.24
N ALA A 485 -78.83 -2.14 -34.66
CA ALA A 485 -79.30 -2.24 -36.04
C ALA A 485 -80.15 -1.01 -36.40
N ASN A 486 -80.07 -0.58 -37.66
CA ASN A 486 -80.91 0.49 -38.17
C ASN A 486 -82.36 -0.01 -38.37
N GLU A 487 -83.28 0.91 -38.59
CA GLU A 487 -84.62 0.53 -39.04
C GLU A 487 -84.55 -0.08 -40.46
N PRO A 488 -85.34 -1.14 -40.74
CA PRO A 488 -85.39 -1.76 -42.06
C PRO A 488 -85.91 -0.78 -43.10
N VAL A 489 -85.33 -0.82 -44.30
CA VAL A 489 -85.70 0.09 -45.41
C VAL A 489 -87.08 -0.24 -46.00
N LYS A 490 -87.54 -1.49 -45.86
CA LYS A 490 -88.87 -1.93 -46.32
C LYS A 490 -89.80 -2.14 -45.13
N GLU A 491 -91.04 -1.65 -45.26
CA GLU A 491 -92.07 -1.67 -44.21
C GLU A 491 -92.44 -3.09 -43.71
N ASN A 492 -92.17 -4.14 -44.52
CA ASN A 492 -92.48 -5.53 -44.19
C ASN A 492 -91.26 -6.35 -43.72
N GLU A 493 -90.10 -5.73 -43.53
CA GLU A 493 -88.90 -6.41 -43.03
C GLU A 493 -88.71 -6.10 -41.53
N SER A 494 -88.10 -7.02 -40.80
CA SER A 494 -87.64 -6.78 -39.42
C SER A 494 -86.25 -7.35 -39.24
N PHE A 495 -85.48 -6.83 -38.28
CA PHE A 495 -84.15 -7.34 -37.98
C PHE A 495 -84.23 -8.83 -37.64
N HIS A 496 -83.34 -9.63 -38.23
CA HIS A 496 -83.22 -11.06 -37.96
C HIS A 496 -81.97 -11.39 -37.16
N HIS A 497 -80.77 -11.10 -37.68
CA HIS A 497 -79.51 -11.48 -37.03
C HIS A 497 -78.34 -10.60 -37.48
N TRP A 498 -77.25 -10.64 -36.71
CA TRP A 498 -75.97 -10.04 -37.07
C TRP A 498 -75.10 -11.05 -37.79
N LYS A 499 -74.72 -10.76 -39.03
CA LYS A 499 -73.75 -11.55 -39.77
C LYS A 499 -72.33 -11.03 -39.50
N VAL A 500 -71.49 -11.90 -38.95
CA VAL A 500 -70.05 -11.65 -38.82
C VAL A 500 -69.37 -11.97 -40.15
N GLU A 501 -68.61 -11.04 -40.73
CA GLU A 501 -67.92 -11.26 -42.01
C GLU A 501 -66.62 -12.08 -41.83
N ASN A 502 -66.25 -12.90 -42.83
CA ASN A 502 -65.02 -13.71 -42.79
C ASN A 502 -63.76 -12.83 -42.64
N GLY A 503 -62.85 -13.22 -41.73
CA GLY A 503 -61.61 -12.50 -41.43
C GLY A 503 -61.62 -11.69 -40.12
N THR A 504 -62.68 -11.79 -39.32
CA THR A 504 -62.79 -11.18 -37.99
C THR A 504 -62.25 -12.09 -36.88
N SER A 505 -61.96 -11.52 -35.70
CA SER A 505 -61.46 -12.26 -34.53
C SER A 505 -62.29 -13.51 -34.20
N THR A 506 -61.62 -14.65 -34.00
CA THR A 506 -62.26 -15.90 -33.52
C THR A 506 -62.73 -15.80 -32.07
N ALA A 507 -62.29 -14.77 -31.34
CA ALA A 507 -62.65 -14.50 -29.95
C ALA A 507 -63.81 -13.49 -29.79
N PHE A 508 -64.50 -13.16 -30.88
CA PHE A 508 -65.62 -12.23 -30.84
C PHE A 508 -66.91 -12.90 -30.33
N ALA A 509 -67.36 -12.48 -29.14
CA ALA A 509 -68.66 -12.84 -28.59
C ALA A 509 -69.30 -11.62 -27.89
N PRO A 510 -70.62 -11.38 -28.07
CA PRO A 510 -71.30 -10.35 -27.31
C PRO A 510 -71.25 -10.63 -25.81
N THR A 511 -70.96 -9.60 -25.02
CA THR A 511 -71.13 -9.60 -23.57
C THR A 511 -72.59 -9.36 -23.18
N GLU A 512 -73.35 -8.66 -24.03
CA GLU A 512 -74.81 -8.51 -23.91
C GLU A 512 -75.48 -8.66 -25.27
N GLY A 513 -76.65 -9.29 -25.31
CA GLY A 513 -77.38 -9.61 -26.53
C GLY A 513 -76.92 -10.89 -27.22
N LYS A 514 -77.49 -11.21 -28.38
CA LYS A 514 -77.19 -12.40 -29.17
C LYS A 514 -77.02 -12.05 -30.64
N LEU A 515 -76.03 -12.63 -31.32
CA LEU A 515 -75.85 -12.44 -32.76
C LEU A 515 -77.00 -13.06 -33.57
N GLY A 516 -77.56 -14.18 -33.12
CA GLY A 516 -78.49 -14.99 -33.90
C GLY A 516 -77.79 -15.79 -34.99
N SER A 517 -78.55 -16.33 -35.93
CA SER A 517 -78.09 -17.08 -37.09
C SER A 517 -79.13 -17.00 -38.22
N GLU A 518 -78.89 -17.68 -39.34
CA GLU A 518 -79.90 -17.83 -40.41
C GLU A 518 -81.19 -18.53 -39.93
N THR A 519 -81.15 -19.25 -38.80
CA THR A 519 -82.28 -20.01 -38.26
C THR A 519 -82.77 -19.54 -36.88
N GLU A 520 -82.00 -18.70 -36.17
CA GLU A 520 -82.36 -18.15 -34.85
C GLU A 520 -82.29 -16.62 -34.85
N LYS A 521 -83.32 -15.96 -34.33
CA LYS A 521 -83.36 -14.50 -34.23
C LYS A 521 -82.34 -13.98 -33.19
N GLY A 522 -81.52 -13.02 -33.59
CA GLY A 522 -80.60 -12.28 -32.71
C GLY A 522 -81.26 -11.09 -32.01
N THR A 523 -80.46 -10.28 -31.31
CA THR A 523 -80.91 -9.02 -30.71
C THR A 523 -80.43 -7.84 -31.53
N GLU A 524 -81.33 -6.87 -31.76
CA GLU A 524 -81.05 -5.64 -32.52
C GLU A 524 -79.90 -4.82 -31.93
N LYS A 525 -79.77 -4.86 -30.61
CA LYS A 525 -78.66 -4.25 -29.87
C LYS A 525 -77.78 -5.33 -29.27
N ILE A 526 -76.47 -5.22 -29.47
CA ILE A 526 -75.47 -6.06 -28.82
C ILE A 526 -74.34 -5.20 -28.24
N VAL A 527 -73.70 -5.71 -27.18
CA VAL A 527 -72.54 -5.09 -26.54
C VAL A 527 -71.41 -6.12 -26.52
N PHE A 528 -70.18 -5.70 -26.77
CA PHE A 528 -69.00 -6.55 -26.64
C PHE A 528 -67.79 -5.74 -26.18
N THR A 529 -66.77 -6.45 -25.69
CA THR A 529 -65.45 -5.89 -25.41
C THR A 529 -64.58 -6.00 -26.65
N MET A 530 -63.99 -4.89 -27.10
CA MET A 530 -63.19 -4.86 -28.32
C MET A 530 -62.04 -5.89 -28.25
N PRO A 531 -61.97 -6.86 -29.18
CA PRO A 531 -60.89 -7.84 -29.20
C PRO A 531 -59.58 -7.22 -29.70
N GLN A 532 -58.52 -8.04 -29.74
CA GLN A 532 -57.20 -7.63 -30.24
C GLN A 532 -57.14 -7.53 -31.78
N ASP A 533 -58.21 -7.91 -32.48
CA ASP A 533 -58.34 -7.80 -33.94
C ASP A 533 -59.59 -6.98 -34.31
N GLY A 534 -59.70 -6.59 -35.59
CA GLY A 534 -60.87 -5.87 -36.11
C GLY A 534 -62.16 -6.69 -36.08
N VAL A 535 -63.30 -5.99 -35.99
CA VAL A 535 -64.65 -6.56 -35.98
C VAL A 535 -65.46 -6.00 -37.14
N LYS A 536 -66.15 -6.88 -37.89
CA LYS A 536 -67.00 -6.47 -39.02
C LYS A 536 -68.33 -7.21 -38.99
N LEU A 537 -69.41 -6.43 -38.91
CA LEU A 537 -70.77 -6.91 -38.70
C LEU A 537 -71.72 -6.27 -39.71
N THR A 538 -72.72 -7.04 -40.14
CA THR A 538 -73.81 -6.56 -41.00
C THR A 538 -75.15 -6.95 -40.37
N ALA A 539 -76.07 -5.99 -40.23
CA ALA A 539 -77.43 -6.30 -39.81
C ALA A 539 -78.17 -6.97 -40.97
N VAL A 540 -78.77 -8.13 -40.71
CA VAL A 540 -79.56 -8.87 -41.70
C VAL A 540 -81.05 -8.78 -41.32
N TYR A 541 -81.87 -8.40 -42.28
CA TYR A 541 -83.31 -8.23 -42.13
C TYR A 541 -84.07 -9.30 -42.93
N SER A 542 -85.23 -9.71 -42.45
CA SER A 542 -86.09 -10.68 -43.13
C SER A 542 -87.57 -10.34 -42.96
N ILE A 543 -88.40 -10.79 -43.89
CA ILE A 543 -89.85 -10.72 -43.77
C ILE A 543 -90.29 -11.77 -42.75
N PRO A 544 -91.02 -11.41 -41.67
CA PRO A 544 -91.56 -12.39 -40.73
C PRO A 544 -92.46 -13.38 -41.46
N ALA A 545 -92.24 -14.68 -41.22
CA ALA A 545 -93.04 -15.76 -41.82
C ALA A 545 -94.47 -15.80 -41.27
#